data_AF-A0A444R166-F1
#
_entry.id   AF-A0A444R166-F1
#
_cell.length_a   1.000
_cell.length_b   1.000
_cell.length_c   1.000
_cell.angle_alpha   90.00
_cell.angle_beta   90.00
_cell.angle_gamma   90.00
#
_symmetry.space_group_name_H-M   'P 1'
#
loop_
_entity.id
_entity.type
_entity.pdbx_description
1 polymer ?
#
loop_
_entity_poly.entity_id
_entity_poly.type
_entity_poly.pdbx_seq_one_letter_code
_entity_poly.pdbx_strand_id
1 'polypeptide(L)'
;MKKETDINIDALLRDTFLTVVELRQGTTVRHGMELYRHCQRQVELVRERLKDAGFSRESVEHITYAQCALLDETVLSRGGMDDGQAIWMKDPLQSHFFNTLQA
;
A
#
# COMPACT_ATOMS: atom_id res chain seq x y z
N MET A 1 4.77 -11.21 -27.17
CA MET A 1 4.01 -10.81 -25.96
C MET A 1 4.11 -11.92 -24.95
N LYS A 2 4.61 -11.65 -23.73
CA LYS A 2 4.48 -12.61 -22.63
C LYS A 2 2.99 -12.74 -22.31
N LYS A 3 2.48 -13.97 -22.20
CA LYS A 3 1.12 -14.21 -21.72
C LYS A 3 1.08 -13.78 -20.26
N GLU A 4 0.12 -12.93 -19.91
CA GLU A 4 -0.19 -12.65 -18.50
C GLU A 4 -0.52 -13.98 -17.83
N THR A 5 0.17 -14.26 -16.73
CA THR A 5 -0.14 -15.42 -15.90
C THR A 5 -1.39 -15.06 -15.10
N ASP A 6 -2.37 -15.95 -15.05
CA ASP A 6 -3.62 -15.73 -14.34
C ASP A 6 -3.37 -15.72 -12.82
N ILE A 7 -2.96 -14.56 -12.30
CA ILE A 7 -2.79 -14.32 -10.88
C ILE A 7 -4.04 -13.66 -10.33
N ASN A 8 -4.54 -14.18 -9.21
CA ASN A 8 -5.66 -13.58 -8.52
C ASN A 8 -5.18 -12.32 -7.77
N ILE A 9 -5.60 -11.15 -8.24
CA ILE A 9 -5.21 -9.84 -7.68
C ILE A 9 -5.68 -9.68 -6.22
N ASP A 10 -6.88 -10.16 -5.89
CA ASP A 10 -7.39 -10.11 -4.51
C ASP A 10 -6.55 -10.98 -3.57
N ALA A 11 -6.11 -12.15 -4.04
CA ALA A 11 -5.22 -13.01 -3.29
C ALA A 11 -3.84 -12.37 -3.09
N LEU A 12 -3.35 -11.64 -4.10
CA LEU A 12 -2.09 -10.91 -4.04
C LEU A 12 -2.16 -9.73 -3.05
N LEU A 13 -3.31 -9.03 -2.99
CA LEU A 13 -3.56 -7.89 -2.09
C LEU A 13 -4.08 -8.28 -0.71
N ARG A 14 -4.21 -9.58 -0.41
CA ARG A 14 -4.79 -10.07 0.84
C ARG A 14 -4.13 -9.48 2.09
N ASP A 15 -2.80 -9.42 2.11
CA ASP A 15 -2.06 -8.89 3.27
C ASP A 15 -2.32 -7.39 3.45
N THR A 16 -2.48 -6.65 2.35
CA THR A 16 -2.89 -5.24 2.39
C THR A 16 -4.28 -5.08 2.95
N PHE A 17 -5.23 -5.90 2.53
CA PHE A 17 -6.58 -5.86 3.07
C PHE A 17 -6.61 -6.20 4.57
N LEU A 18 -5.79 -7.16 5.01
CA LEU A 18 -5.67 -7.49 6.43
C LEU A 18 -5.15 -6.29 7.23
N THR A 19 -4.05 -5.66 6.79
CA THR A 19 -3.52 -4.46 7.44
C THR A 19 -4.55 -3.32 7.49
N VAL A 20 -5.28 -3.09 6.41
CA VAL A 20 -6.35 -2.07 6.36
C VAL A 20 -7.44 -2.36 7.38
N VAL A 21 -7.88 -3.62 7.49
CA VAL A 21 -8.88 -4.03 8.47
C VAL A 21 -8.38 -3.80 9.90
N GLU A 22 -7.15 -4.21 10.21
CA GLU A 22 -6.56 -4.04 11.54
C GLU A 22 -6.43 -2.57 11.96
N LEU A 23 -6.05 -1.70 11.02
CA LEU A 23 -5.95 -0.26 11.24
C LEU A 23 -7.33 0.38 11.46
N ARG A 24 -8.34 -0.03 10.68
CA ARG A 24 -9.72 0.47 10.80
C ARG A 24 -10.41 0.05 12.11
N GLN A 25 -9.99 -1.04 12.75
CA GLN A 25 -10.49 -1.44 14.07
C GLN A 25 -10.00 -0.54 15.22
N GLY A 26 -9.24 0.52 14.94
CA GLY A 26 -8.84 1.52 15.94
C GLY A 26 -7.60 1.13 16.74
N THR A 27 -6.80 0.18 16.24
CA THR A 27 -5.53 -0.19 16.87
C THR A 27 -4.59 1.01 16.89
N THR A 28 -4.20 1.46 18.08
CA THR A 28 -3.20 2.52 18.22
C THR A 28 -1.84 2.04 17.72
N VAL A 29 -1.24 2.79 16.79
CA VAL A 29 0.08 2.44 16.24
C VAL A 29 1.15 3.07 17.11
N ARG A 30 1.88 2.21 17.84
CA ARG A 30 2.98 2.63 18.74
C ARG A 30 4.34 2.69 18.05
N HIS A 31 4.47 2.03 16.90
CA HIS A 31 5.71 1.93 16.12
C HIS A 31 5.41 2.30 14.66
N GLY A 32 5.20 3.59 14.42
CA GLY A 32 4.76 4.10 13.12
C GLY A 32 5.75 3.82 11.99
N MET A 33 7.05 3.83 12.28
CA MET A 33 8.09 3.51 11.28
C MET A 33 8.06 2.04 10.88
N GLU A 34 7.73 1.15 11.82
CA GLU A 34 7.62 -0.28 11.53
C GLU A 34 6.39 -0.55 10.67
N LEU A 35 5.26 0.09 10.97
CA LEU A 35 4.06 0.04 10.13
C LEU A 35 4.35 0.59 8.73
N TYR A 36 5.00 1.75 8.64
CA TYR A 36 5.33 2.38 7.36
C TYR A 36 6.19 1.46 6.50
N ARG A 37 7.28 0.93 7.06
CA ARG A 37 8.15 -0.04 6.37
C ARG A 37 7.42 -1.33 6.02
N HIS A 38 6.50 -1.79 6.87
CA HIS A 38 5.69 -2.96 6.58
C HIS A 38 4.82 -2.73 5.34
N CYS A 39 4.12 -1.60 5.26
CA CYS A 39 3.31 -1.24 4.11
C CYS A 39 4.14 -1.01 2.83
N GLN A 40 5.34 -0.40 2.93
CA GLN A 40 6.26 -0.29 1.79
C GLN A 40 6.62 -1.68 1.22
N ARG A 41 6.97 -2.63 2.08
CA ARG A 41 7.29 -4.01 1.63
C ARG A 41 6.11 -4.69 0.96
N GLN A 42 4.89 -4.44 1.41
CA GLN A 42 3.70 -4.98 0.76
C GLN A 42 3.53 -4.42 -0.67
N VAL A 43 3.72 -3.11 -0.85
CA VAL A 43 3.63 -2.47 -2.19
C VAL A 43 4.73 -2.99 -3.10
N GLU A 44 5.97 -3.10 -2.61
CA GLU A 44 7.10 -3.65 -3.37
C GLU A 44 6.84 -5.10 -3.80
N LEU A 45 6.38 -5.95 -2.88
CA LEU A 45 6.04 -7.35 -3.17
C LEU A 45 4.96 -7.45 -4.25
N VAL A 46 3.88 -6.69 -4.13
CA VAL A 46 2.80 -6.67 -5.13
C VAL A 46 3.35 -6.23 -6.49
N ARG A 47 4.17 -5.16 -6.51
CA ARG A 47 4.80 -4.64 -7.73
C ARG A 47 5.68 -5.67 -8.42
N GLU A 48 6.49 -6.39 -7.67
CA GLU A 48 7.36 -7.46 -8.18
C GLU A 48 6.54 -8.63 -8.73
N ARG A 49 5.54 -9.11 -7.99
CA ARG A 49 4.70 -10.23 -8.41
C ARG A 49 3.90 -9.94 -9.68
N LEU A 50 3.38 -8.71 -9.83
CA LEU A 50 2.70 -8.30 -11.06
C LEU A 50 3.67 -8.28 -12.26
N LYS A 51 4.89 -7.76 -12.07
CA LYS A 51 5.93 -7.75 -13.12
C LYS A 51 6.33 -9.17 -13.52
N ASP A 52 6.55 -10.05 -12.54
CA ASP A 52 6.92 -11.46 -12.78
C ASP A 52 5.80 -12.23 -13.49
N ALA A 53 4.55 -11.93 -13.18
CA ALA A 53 3.38 -12.48 -13.86
C ALA A 53 3.17 -11.94 -15.30
N GLY A 54 3.95 -10.93 -15.71
CA GLY A 54 3.97 -10.39 -17.07
C GLY A 54 2.99 -9.24 -17.33
N PHE A 55 2.47 -8.59 -16.28
CA PHE A 55 1.55 -7.46 -16.41
C PHE A 55 2.22 -6.27 -17.10
N SER A 56 1.44 -5.49 -17.84
CA SER A 56 1.92 -4.25 -18.43
C SER A 56 2.38 -3.28 -17.35
N ARG A 57 3.33 -2.40 -17.70
CA ARG A 57 3.80 -1.34 -16.79
C ARG A 57 2.64 -0.49 -16.26
N GLU A 58 1.69 -0.15 -17.12
CA GLU A 58 0.50 0.63 -16.77
C GLU A 58 -0.37 -0.11 -15.74
N SER A 59 -0.63 -1.41 -15.94
CA SER A 59 -1.41 -2.20 -14.98
C SER A 59 -0.71 -2.32 -13.63
N VAL A 60 0.62 -2.52 -13.64
CA VAL A 60 1.43 -2.53 -12.42
C VAL A 60 1.31 -1.20 -11.69
N GLU A 61 1.43 -0.08 -12.41
CA GLU A 61 1.33 1.26 -11.85
C GLU A 61 -0.07 1.53 -11.28
N HIS A 62 -1.15 1.23 -12.01
CA HIS A 62 -2.52 1.44 -11.52
C HIS A 62 -2.85 0.62 -10.27
N ILE A 63 -2.50 -0.68 -10.25
CA ILE A 63 -2.78 -1.55 -9.10
C ILE A 63 -2.00 -1.08 -7.86
N THR A 64 -0.71 -0.80 -8.01
CA THR A 64 0.12 -0.36 -6.87
C THR A 64 -0.20 1.07 -6.43
N TYR A 65 -0.69 1.92 -7.33
CA TYR A 65 -1.19 3.25 -6.99
C TYR A 65 -2.46 3.19 -6.14
N ALA A 66 -3.43 2.36 -6.55
CA ALA A 66 -4.65 2.14 -5.78
C ALA A 66 -4.36 1.53 -4.40
N GLN A 67 -3.38 0.61 -4.33
CA GLN A 67 -2.89 0.05 -3.06
C GLN A 67 -2.32 1.14 -2.13
N CYS A 68 -1.46 2.02 -2.65
CA CYS A 68 -0.91 3.14 -1.87
C CYS A 68 -2.01 4.09 -1.39
N ALA A 69 -2.93 4.50 -2.28
CA ALA A 69 -4.03 5.39 -1.93
C ALA A 69 -4.89 4.81 -0.79
N LEU A 70 -5.22 3.51 -0.87
CA LEU A 70 -6.00 2.83 0.17
C LEU A 70 -5.28 2.84 1.53
N LEU A 71 -3.97 2.57 1.55
CA LEU A 71 -3.16 2.56 2.77
C LEU A 71 -3.00 3.96 3.36
N ASP A 72 -2.71 4.95 2.51
CA ASP A 72 -2.55 6.36 2.90
C ASP A 72 -3.84 6.90 3.52
N GLU A 73 -4.98 6.72 2.83
CA GLU A 73 -6.29 7.12 3.36
C GLU A 73 -6.58 6.40 4.68
N THR A 74 -6.30 5.09 4.76
CA THR A 74 -6.58 4.30 5.97
C THR A 74 -5.75 4.77 7.16
N VAL A 75 -4.48 5.14 6.99
CA VAL A 75 -3.65 5.60 8.10
C VAL A 75 -4.02 7.03 8.49
N LEU A 76 -4.20 7.92 7.52
CA LEU A 76 -4.39 9.35 7.74
C LEU A 76 -5.80 9.70 8.23
N SER A 77 -6.82 8.91 7.89
CA SER A 77 -8.21 9.13 8.34
C SER A 77 -8.52 8.67 9.76
N ARG A 78 -7.56 8.07 10.48
CA ARG A 78 -7.78 7.59 11.86
C ARG A 78 -7.95 8.76 12.84
N GLY A 79 -8.78 8.54 13.85
CA GLY A 79 -9.03 9.53 14.90
C GLY A 79 -7.84 9.71 15.84
N GLY A 80 -7.51 10.96 16.13
CA GLY A 80 -6.33 11.32 16.93
C GLY A 80 -5.06 11.43 16.08
N MET A 81 -3.93 11.70 16.73
CA MET A 81 -2.61 11.66 16.10
C MET A 81 -1.76 10.66 16.87
N ASP A 82 -1.37 9.57 16.21
CA ASP A 82 -0.41 8.60 16.72
C ASP A 82 0.93 8.64 15.95
N ASP A 83 1.89 7.82 16.38
CA ASP A 83 3.22 7.76 15.75
C ASP A 83 3.15 7.34 14.27
N GLY A 84 2.16 6.49 13.92
CA GLY A 84 1.88 6.09 12.55
C GLY A 84 1.54 7.29 11.67
N GLN A 85 0.54 8.09 12.06
CA GLN A 85 0.15 9.29 11.32
C GLN A 85 1.27 10.33 11.25
N ALA A 86 2.03 10.53 12.34
CA ALA A 86 3.12 11.49 12.38
C ALA A 86 4.25 11.17 11.39
N ILE A 87 4.50 9.89 11.14
CA ILE A 87 5.46 9.42 10.13
C ILE A 87 4.86 9.53 8.74
N TRP A 88 3.62 9.06 8.55
CA TRP A 88 2.94 9.07 7.26
C TRP A 88 2.74 10.47 6.68
N MET A 89 2.46 11.47 7.52
CA MET A 89 2.30 12.86 7.06
C MET A 89 3.54 13.46 6.41
N LYS A 90 4.74 12.91 6.68
CA LYS A 90 5.99 13.43 6.12
C LYS A 90 6.25 12.92 4.70
N ASP A 91 5.87 11.67 4.43
CA ASP A 91 6.11 11.00 3.16
C ASP A 91 5.05 9.90 2.95
N PRO A 92 3.80 10.23 2.53
CA PRO A 92 2.78 9.23 2.23
C PRO A 92 3.25 8.25 1.14
N LEU A 93 2.71 7.03 1.09
CA LEU A 93 3.17 6.02 0.14
C LEU A 93 2.95 6.44 -1.32
N GLN A 94 1.90 7.20 -1.61
CA GLN A 94 1.70 7.80 -2.93
C GLN A 94 2.84 8.77 -3.29
N SER A 95 3.33 9.55 -2.32
CA SER A 95 4.48 10.44 -2.54
C SER A 95 5.75 9.63 -2.75
N HIS A 96 5.99 8.66 -1.85
CA HIS A 96 7.15 7.80 -1.86
C HIS A 96 7.33 7.00 -3.17
N PHE A 97 6.25 6.40 -3.69
CA PHE A 97 6.33 5.51 -4.86
C PHE A 97 6.02 6.19 -6.20
N PHE A 98 5.25 7.28 -6.20
CA PHE A 98 4.73 7.90 -7.42
C PHE A 98 5.03 9.41 -7.53
N ASN A 99 5.72 10.01 -6.55
CA ASN A 99 5.99 11.45 -6.49
C ASN A 99 4.72 12.32 -6.64
N THR A 100 3.58 11.83 -6.14
CA THR A 100 2.31 12.59 -6.15
C THR A 100 1.66 12.56 -4.77
N LEU A 101 0.97 13.66 -4.43
CA LEU A 101 0.16 13.82 -3.22
C LEU A 101 -1.34 13.83 -3.53
N GLN A 102 -1.71 13.60 -4.79
CA GLN A 102 -3.10 13.47 -5.21
C GLN A 102 -3.41 11.99 -5.41
N ALA A 103 -4.55 11.55 -4.87
CA ALA A 103 -5.18 10.24 -5.06
C ALA A 103 -6.40 10.38 -5.98
#